data_AF-A0A963NKJ8-F1
#
_entry.id   AF-A0A963NKJ8-F1
#
_cell.length_a   1.000
_cell.length_b   1.000
_cell.length_c   1.000
_cell.angle_alpha   90.00
_cell.angle_beta   90.00
_cell.angle_gamma   90.00
#
_symmetry.space_group_name_H-M   'P 1'
#
loop_
_entity.id
_entity.type
_entity.pdbx_description
1 polymer ?
#
loop_
_entity_poly.entity_id
_entity_poly.type
_entity_poly.pdbx_seq_one_letter_code
_entity_poly.pdbx_strand_id
1 'polypeptide(L)' 'MPPSPSRSTAPAELPEVSVSDDGEVRHLHLGTPWIQGSMRIAAPFDLELEYIQRMMAWLLFVD' A
#
# COMPACT_ATOMS: atom_id res chain seq x y z
N MET A 1 -31.09 20.16 -14.16
CA MET A 1 -29.82 19.95 -13.43
C MET A 1 -29.99 18.69 -12.59
N PRO A 2 -29.22 17.61 -12.83
CA PRO A 2 -29.29 16.45 -11.96
C PRO A 2 -28.77 16.84 -10.56
N PRO A 3 -29.34 16.29 -9.47
CA PRO A 3 -28.85 16.56 -8.12
C PRO A 3 -27.41 16.05 -7.99
N SER A 4 -26.54 16.87 -7.39
CA SER A 4 -25.18 16.47 -7.02
C SER A 4 -25.24 15.34 -5.99
N PRO A 5 -24.41 14.28 -6.09
CA PRO A 5 -24.40 13.23 -5.09
C PRO A 5 -23.94 13.81 -3.74
N SER A 6 -24.82 13.72 -2.75
CA SER A 6 -24.51 14.01 -1.35
C SER A 6 -23.37 13.08 -0.91
N ARG A 7 -22.24 13.66 -0.51
CA ARG A 7 -21.10 12.88 0.01
C ARG A 7 -21.46 12.40 1.42
N SER A 8 -21.72 11.11 1.57
CA SER A 8 -22.00 10.48 2.87
C SER A 8 -20.83 10.71 3.83
N THR A 9 -21.13 11.19 5.04
CA THR A 9 -20.18 11.44 6.13
C THR A 9 -20.08 10.26 7.12
N ALA A 10 -20.66 9.10 6.80
CA ALA A 10 -20.48 7.90 7.60
C ALA A 10 -18.99 7.46 7.55
N PRO A 11 -18.40 6.99 8.67
CA PRO A 11 -17.07 6.39 8.60
C PRO A 11 -17.12 5.24 7.61
N ALA A 12 -16.29 5.29 6.57
CA ALA A 12 -16.12 4.15 5.69
C ALA A 12 -15.54 3.01 6.52
N GLU A 13 -16.16 1.82 6.48
CA GLU A 13 -15.53 0.61 7.01
C GLU A 13 -14.20 0.42 6.27
N LEU A 14 -13.10 0.35 7.05
CA LEU A 14 -11.78 0.11 6.48
C LEU A 14 -11.65 -1.37 6.09
N PRO A 15 -10.90 -1.68 5.01
CA PRO A 15 -10.68 -3.05 4.62
C PRO A 15 -9.95 -3.83 5.72
N GLU A 16 -10.27 -5.12 5.85
CA GLU A 16 -9.57 -6.03 6.75
C GLU A 16 -8.08 -6.12 6.37
N VAL A 17 -7.20 -6.11 7.37
CA VAL A 17 -5.74 -6.18 7.17
C VAL A 17 -5.27 -7.61 7.40
N SER A 18 -4.58 -8.19 6.44
CA SER A 18 -3.92 -9.49 6.59
C SER A 18 -2.51 -9.48 5.99
N VAL A 19 -1.71 -10.47 6.39
CA VAL A 19 -0.32 -10.62 5.94
C VAL A 19 -0.05 -12.06 5.52
N SER A 20 0.81 -12.23 4.51
CA SER A 20 1.37 -13.52 4.13
C SER A 20 2.90 -13.44 4.16
N ASP A 21 3.55 -14.54 4.55
CA ASP A 21 4.99 -14.61 4.78
C ASP A 21 5.58 -15.75 3.92
N ASP A 22 6.64 -15.47 3.18
CA ASP A 22 7.39 -16.47 2.39
C ASP A 22 8.76 -16.83 3.01
N GLY A 23 9.07 -16.28 4.20
CA GLY A 23 10.30 -16.48 4.95
C GLY A 23 11.29 -15.32 4.84
N GLU A 24 11.35 -14.64 3.69
CA GLU A 24 12.25 -13.51 3.47
C GLU A 24 11.47 -12.19 3.36
N VAL A 25 10.27 -12.26 2.80
CA VAL A 25 9.39 -11.14 2.49
C VAL A 25 8.02 -11.33 3.15
N ARG A 26 7.51 -10.25 3.73
CA ARG A 26 6.14 -10.14 4.23
C ARG A 26 5.31 -9.29 3.29
N HIS A 27 4.18 -9.83 2.85
CA HIS A 27 3.22 -9.13 1.99
C HIS A 27 2.02 -8.62 2.80
N LEU A 28 1.56 -7.42 2.45
CA LEU A 28 0.36 -6.77 2.99
C LEU A 28 -0.81 -6.94 2.02
N HIS A 29 -1.96 -7.30 2.58
CA HIS A 29 -3.24 -7.46 1.90
C HIS A 29 -4.32 -6.66 2.64
N LEU A 30 -5.15 -5.93 1.89
CA LEU A 30 -6.25 -5.10 2.42
C LEU A 30 -7.57 -5.54 1.76
N GLY A 31 -8.32 -6.39 2.47
CA GLY A 31 -9.65 -6.86 2.09
C GLY A 31 -9.71 -7.68 0.78
N THR A 32 -8.57 -8.02 0.19
CA THR A 32 -8.46 -8.76 -1.08
C THR A 32 -7.24 -9.68 -1.01
N PRO A 33 -7.14 -10.73 -1.85
CA PRO A 33 -5.96 -11.59 -1.90
C PRO A 33 -4.76 -10.97 -2.63
N TRP A 34 -4.85 -9.71 -3.06
CA TRP A 34 -3.83 -9.06 -3.86
C TRP A 34 -2.79 -8.40 -2.97
N ILE A 35 -1.51 -8.59 -3.33
CA ILE A 35 -0.38 -7.93 -2.68
C ILE A 35 -0.43 -6.43 -2.96
N GLN A 36 -0.50 -5.63 -1.89
CA GLN A 36 -0.52 -4.17 -1.98
C GLN A 36 0.74 -3.53 -1.40
N GLY A 37 1.55 -4.30 -0.69
CA GLY A 37 2.87 -3.92 -0.22
C GLY A 37 3.69 -5.15 0.12
N SER A 38 5.01 -5.00 0.06
CA SER A 38 5.97 -6.04 0.43
C SER A 38 7.10 -5.43 1.25
N MET A 39 7.59 -6.17 2.24
CA MET A 39 8.64 -5.74 3.14
C MET A 39 9.61 -6.89 3.37
N ARG A 40 10.92 -6.66 3.15
CA ARG A 40 11.97 -7.60 3.57
C ARG A 40 12.01 -7.66 5.09
N ILE A 41 11.97 -8.86 5.66
CA ILE A 41 12.02 -9.01 7.12
C ILE A 41 13.38 -8.56 7.67
N ALA A 42 14.47 -8.89 6.96
CA ALA A 42 15.83 -8.52 7.36
C ALA A 42 16.17 -7.04 7.13
N ALA A 43 15.44 -6.34 6.25
CA ALA A 43 15.70 -4.95 5.85
C ALA A 43 14.38 -4.20 5.56
N PRO A 44 13.56 -3.91 6.59
CA PRO A 44 12.19 -3.42 6.39
C PRO A 44 12.09 -2.02 5.79
N PHE A 45 13.18 -1.25 5.79
CA PHE A 45 13.26 0.08 5.19
C PHE A 45 13.74 0.05 3.74
N ASP A 46 14.26 -1.09 3.27
CA ASP A 46 14.60 -1.27 1.87
C ASP A 46 13.32 -1.57 1.07
N LEU A 47 13.13 -0.84 -0.01
CA LEU A 47 11.98 -1.02 -0.88
C LEU A 47 12.11 -2.31 -1.69
N GLU A 48 11.38 -3.36 -1.30
CA GLU A 48 11.36 -4.65 -2.02
C GLU A 48 10.90 -4.50 -3.47
N LEU A 49 9.88 -3.67 -3.70
CA LEU A 49 9.24 -3.54 -5.00
C LEU A 49 9.96 -2.51 -5.89
N GLU A 50 10.58 -2.97 -6.97
CA GLU A 50 11.36 -2.12 -7.88
C GLU A 50 10.55 -0.95 -8.47
N TYR A 51 9.28 -1.16 -8.77
CA TYR A 51 8.44 -0.07 -9.28
C TYR A 51 8.28 1.05 -8.24
N ILE A 52 8.20 0.72 -6.94
CA ILE A 52 8.12 1.72 -5.87
C ILE A 52 9.46 2.46 -5.79
N GLN A 53 10.60 1.76 -5.90
CA GLN A 53 11.91 2.41 -5.97
C GLN A 53 11.97 3.46 -7.09
N ARG A 54 11.49 3.11 -8.29
CA ARG A 54 11.42 4.03 -9.44
C ARG A 54 10.46 5.20 -9.18
N MET A 55 9.34 4.97 -8.51
CA MET A 55 8.40 6.02 -8.11
C MET A 55 8.98 6.97 -7.06
N MET A 56 9.94 6.52 -6.25
CA MET A 56 10.64 7.36 -5.29
C MET A 56 11.86 8.08 -5.87
N ALA A 57 12.28 7.75 -7.10
CA ALA A 57 13.50 8.29 -7.70
C ALA A 57 13.53 9.82 -7.77
N TRP A 58 12.37 10.49 -7.86
CA TRP A 58 12.30 11.95 -7.85
C TRP A 58 12.76 12.58 -6.52
N LEU A 59 12.69 11.84 -5.40
CA LEU A 59 13.18 12.31 -4.10
C LEU A 59 14.69 12.54 -4.07
N LEU A 60 15.46 11.94 -5.00
CA LEU A 60 16.89 12.16 -5.11
C LEU A 60 17.25 13.61 -5.51
N PHE A 61 16.26 14.40 -5.91
CA PHE A 61 16.42 15.77 -6.39
C PHE A 61 15.69 16.80 -5.50
N VAL A 62 15.24 16.41 -4.30
CA VAL A 62 14.61 17.30 -3.34
C VAL A 62 15.68 17.84 -2.37
N ASP A 63 15.76 19.18 -2.26
CA ASP A 63 16.60 19.92 -1.31
C ASP A 63 15.89 20.14 0.04
#